data_AF-A0A840QIC7-F1
#
_entry.id   AF-A0A840QIC7-F1
#
_cell.length_a   1.000
_cell.length_b   1.000
_cell.length_c   1.000
_cell.angle_alpha   90.00
_cell.angle_beta   90.00
_cell.angle_gamma   90.00
#
_symmetry.space_group_name_H-M   'P 1'
#
loop_
_entity.id
_entity.type
_entity.pdbx_description
1 polymer ?
#
loop_
_entity_poly.entity_id
_entity_poly.type
_entity_poly.pdbx_seq_one_letter_code
_entity_poly.pdbx_strand_id
1 'polypeptide(L)' 'MLLGAAIEKYSELIHLGRVSVPEDVAGFVSYLASRDSDYMTGQSVMIDGGIQFS' A
#
# COMPACT_ATOMS: atom_id res chain seq x y z
N MET A 1 15.47 -14.78 -13.73
CA MET A 1 15.77 -13.63 -12.86
C MET A 1 15.36 -14.01 -11.45
N LEU A 2 16.28 -13.94 -10.48
CA LEU A 2 16.03 -14.29 -9.08
C LEU A 2 15.02 -13.32 -8.47
N LEU A 3 14.06 -13.83 -7.68
CA LEU A 3 12.97 -13.09 -7.04
C LEU A 3 13.45 -11.80 -6.33
N GLY A 4 14.62 -11.83 -5.68
CA GLY A 4 15.21 -10.66 -5.03
C GLY A 4 15.55 -9.52 -5.98
N ALA A 5 16.10 -9.81 -7.16
CA ALA A 5 16.42 -8.81 -8.17
C ALA A 5 15.15 -8.18 -8.78
N ALA A 6 14.04 -8.92 -8.81
CA ALA A 6 12.75 -8.36 -9.20
C ALA A 6 12.21 -7.41 -8.13
N ILE A 7 12.30 -7.78 -6.85
CA ILE A 7 11.85 -6.96 -5.71
C ILE A 7 12.62 -5.63 -5.63
N GLU A 8 13.96 -5.66 -5.75
CA GLU A 8 14.79 -4.44 -5.78
C GLU A 8 14.35 -3.49 -6.90
N LYS A 9 14.23 -4.01 -8.13
CA LYS A 9 13.84 -3.21 -9.29
C LYS A 9 12.46 -2.54 -9.12
N TYR A 10 11.49 -3.22 -8.50
CA TYR A 10 10.18 -2.62 -8.23
C TYR A 10 10.22 -1.63 -7.07
N SER A 11 11.12 -1.81 -6.11
CA SER A 11 11.27 -0.89 -4.96
C SER A 11 11.72 0.50 -5.39
N GLU A 12 12.46 0.63 -6.50
CA GLU A 12 12.88 1.92 -7.07
C GLU A 12 11.70 2.80 -7.53
N LEU A 13 10.58 2.19 -7.91
CA LEU A 13 9.38 2.89 -8.34
C LEU A 13 8.48 3.30 -7.17
N ILE A 14 8.75 2.77 -5.98
CA ILE A 14 7.96 2.99 -4.77
C ILE A 14 8.63 4.10 -3.97
N HIS A 15 7.92 5.19 -3.70
CA HIS A 15 8.49 6.33 -2.97
C HIS A 15 8.92 5.96 -1.53
N LEU A 16 8.24 4.98 -0.92
CA LEU A 16 8.64 4.40 0.36
C LEU A 16 9.89 3.50 0.29
N GLY A 17 10.45 3.24 -0.89
CA GLY A 17 11.69 2.50 -1.09
C GLY A 17 11.62 1.00 -0.75
N ARG A 18 10.40 0.46 -0.56
CA ARG A 18 10.18 -0.97 -0.27
C ARG A 18 8.90 -1.46 -0.91
N VAL A 19 8.85 -2.75 -1.21
CA VAL A 19 7.60 -3.42 -1.59
C VAL A 19 6.61 -3.46 -0.42
N SER A 20 5.32 -3.49 -0.76
CA SER A 20 4.23 -3.65 0.20
C SER A 20 4.32 -5.01 0.90
N VAL A 21 3.94 -5.03 2.18
CA VAL A 21 3.79 -6.24 3.01
C VAL A 21 2.32 -6.37 3.46
N PRO A 22 1.86 -7.58 3.86
CA PRO A 22 0.45 -7.79 4.24
C PRO A 22 -0.08 -6.79 5.27
N GLU A 23 0.77 -6.36 6.20
CA GLU A 23 0.42 -5.43 7.28
C GLU A 23 0.03 -4.04 6.76
N ASP A 24 0.57 -3.60 5.62
CA ASP A 24 0.25 -2.30 5.01
C ASP A 24 -1.23 -2.23 4.58
N VAL A 25 -1.77 -3.35 4.10
CA VAL A 25 -3.18 -3.45 3.70
C VAL A 25 -4.06 -3.76 4.91
N ALA A 26 -3.60 -4.65 5.80
CA ALA A 26 -4.37 -5.05 6.98
C ALA A 26 -4.68 -3.86 7.90
N GLY A 27 -3.74 -2.94 8.10
CA GLY A 27 -3.96 -1.71 8.87
C GLY A 27 -5.08 -0.86 8.27
N PHE A 28 -5.09 -0.66 6.96
CA PHE A 28 -6.15 0.10 6.29
C PHE A 28 -7.51 -0.58 6.37
N VAL A 29 -7.57 -1.92 6.20
CA VAL A 29 -8.81 -2.68 6.39
C VAL A 29 -9.32 -2.57 7.82
N SER A 30 -8.43 -2.62 8.81
CA SER A 30 -8.80 -2.44 10.22
C SER A 30 -9.38 -1.05 10.48
N TYR A 31 -8.82 0.00 9.87
CA TYR A 31 -9.38 1.36 9.94
C TYR A 31 -10.77 1.42 9.33
N LEU A 32 -10.97 0.88 8.12
CA LEU A 32 -12.28 0.85 7.44
C LEU A 32 -13.35 0.07 8.21
N ALA A 33 -12.96 -0.94 8.98
CA ALA A 33 -13.85 -1.73 9.82
C ALA A 33 -14.15 -1.06 11.18
N SER A 34 -13.44 0.01 11.52
CA SER A 34 -13.56 0.70 12.80
C SER A 34 -14.59 1.83 12.77
N ARG A 35 -14.82 2.45 13.93
CA ARG A 35 -15.65 3.67 14.03
C ARG A 35 -14.99 4.90 13.45
N ASP A 36 -13.66 4.87 13.26
CA ASP A 36 -12.91 6.04 12.82
C ASP A 36 -13.21 6.39 11.34
N SER A 37 -13.85 5.47 10.61
CA SER A 37 -14.27 5.65 9.22
C SER A 37 -15.81 5.67 9.04
N ASP A 38 -16.60 5.98 10.08
CA ASP A 38 -18.06 5.82 10.06
C ASP A 38 -18.82 6.65 9.00
N TYR A 39 -18.19 7.70 8.48
CA TYR A 39 -18.73 8.56 7.41
C TYR A 39 -18.00 8.40 6.07
N MET A 40 -17.07 7.44 5.96
CA MET A 40 -16.30 7.19 4.75
C MET A 40 -16.98 6.14 3.88
N THR A 41 -17.41 6.53 2.69
CA THR A 41 -18.03 5.61 1.72
C THR A 41 -17.72 6.00 0.27
N GLY A 42 -17.85 5.04 -0.65
CA GLY A 42 -17.67 5.24 -2.10
C GLY A 42 -16.22 5.52 -2.54
N GLN A 43 -15.23 5.28 -1.68
CA GLN A 43 -13.83 5.58 -1.97
C GLN A 43 -13.09 4.36 -2.54
N SER A 44 -12.17 4.62 -3.47
CA SER A 44 -11.16 3.67 -3.94
C SER A 44 -9.79 4.17 -3.51
N VAL A 45 -9.30 3.70 -2.37
CA VAL A 45 -8.04 4.17 -1.78
C VAL A 45 -6.87 3.32 -2.25
N MET A 46 -5.80 3.99 -2.67
CA MET A 46 -4.57 3.37 -3.15
C MET A 46 -3.61 3.13 -1.98
N ILE A 47 -3.15 1.89 -1.82
CA ILE A 47 -2.11 1.49 -0.87
C ILE A 47 -0.90 0.98 -1.67
N ASP A 48 -0.19 1.90 -2.32
CA ASP A 48 0.85 1.59 -3.30
C ASP A 48 2.26 2.06 -2.88
N GLY A 49 2.39 2.71 -1.72
CA GLY A 49 3.66 3.28 -1.26
C GLY A 49 4.13 4.49 -2.09
N GLY A 50 3.22 5.16 -2.80
CA GLY A 50 3.48 6.38 -3.54
C GLY A 50 3.90 6.18 -5.00
N ILE A 51 3.41 5.14 -5.68
CA ILE A 51 3.74 4.89 -7.10
C ILE A 51 2.97 5.86 -8.00
N GLN A 52 1.67 6.02 -7.79
CA GLN A 52 0.81 6.70 -8.76
C GLN A 52 0.73 8.23 -8.57
N PHE A 53 1.22 8.74 -7.44
CA PHE A 53 1.18 10.16 -7.07
C PHE A 53 2.43 10.59 -6.27
N SER A 54 3.61 10.32 -6.83
CA SER A 54 4.91 10.72 -6.26
C SER A 54 5.26 12.19 -6.49
#